data_AF-A0A397L543-F1
#
_entry.id   AF-A0A397L543-F1
#
_cell.length_a   1.000
_cell.length_b   1.000
_cell.length_c   1.000
_cell.angle_alpha   90.00
_cell.angle_beta   90.00
_cell.angle_gamma   90.00
#
_symmetry.space_group_name_H-M   'P 1'
#
loop_
_entity.id
_entity.type
_entity.pdbx_description
1 polymer ?
#
loop_
_entity_poly.entity_id
_entity_poly.type
_entity_poly.pdbx_seq_one_letter_code
_entity_poly.pdbx_strand_id
1 'polypeptide(L)'
;LWLLSQPSPPPFRLLCITFGSPLLGNQSFSFSVSRSRLAHKFCQVVSIHDLVPRGNDDRFWPFGTYLFCSDSGGLCLENADSVCGMFRILNSTGTPKIEEHQGYGYYVSTLSHQFLISRSSCGGRISDNSYEAGVALAVESLGFSNDQESGVLVNECIETATKKNRAPILRTSELPKHIEWYKHNCDVSPKQFGYYDNFRKFSNTREIRVNMSRAKLAKFWDGVLEMVEKNELPFDFYLAKKWVYTSKFYQLLFEPLDIAYFYKYKYSRTSGHYMKSGNRPKRYEVIDKWWKERGEPNKEKRARTRYASTTQDTCFWAKLEEAK
;
A
#
# COMPACT_ATOMS: atom_id res chain seq x y z
N LEU A 1 12.30 16.10 -3.04
CA LEU A 1 11.22 16.40 -2.05
C LEU A 1 10.49 17.68 -2.39
N TRP A 2 11.18 18.81 -2.58
CA TRP A 2 10.57 20.09 -2.95
C TRP A 2 9.63 20.03 -4.17
N LEU A 3 9.99 19.30 -5.23
CA LEU A 3 9.12 19.07 -6.39
C LEU A 3 7.83 18.30 -6.04
N LEU A 4 7.87 17.42 -5.04
CA LEU A 4 6.72 16.62 -4.58
C LEU A 4 5.83 17.38 -3.59
N SER A 5 6.32 18.47 -3.01
CA SER A 5 5.53 19.34 -2.11
C SER A 5 4.83 20.47 -2.86
N GLN A 6 5.02 20.61 -4.17
CA GLN A 6 4.32 21.62 -4.95
C GLN A 6 2.80 21.34 -5.00
N PRO A 7 1.94 22.36 -5.00
CA PRO A 7 0.48 22.18 -5.03
C PRO A 7 -0.01 21.39 -6.25
N SER A 8 0.67 21.55 -7.39
CA SER A 8 0.44 20.79 -8.60
C SER A 8 1.52 19.71 -8.77
N PRO A 9 1.15 18.43 -8.93
CA PRO A 9 2.13 17.39 -9.21
C PRO A 9 2.79 17.63 -10.57
N PRO A 10 4.07 17.26 -10.75
CA PRO A 10 4.74 17.41 -12.04
C PRO A 10 4.03 16.58 -13.12
N PRO A 11 3.96 17.07 -14.38
CA PRO A 11 3.32 16.35 -15.48
C PRO A 11 4.11 15.10 -15.93
N PHE A 12 5.27 14.85 -15.33
CA PHE A 12 6.17 13.74 -15.62
C PHE A 12 6.35 12.83 -14.41
N ARG A 13 6.76 11.59 -14.67
CA ARG A 13 7.16 10.66 -13.61
C ARG A 13 8.49 11.11 -13.02
N LEU A 14 8.47 11.52 -11.75
CA LEU A 14 9.68 11.84 -11.01
C LEU A 14 10.28 10.57 -10.37
N LEU A 15 11.56 10.33 -10.66
CA LEU A 15 12.43 9.37 -9.99
C LEU A 15 13.71 10.10 -9.57
N CYS A 16 14.11 9.94 -8.32
CA CYS A 16 15.35 10.47 -7.75
C CYS A 16 16.33 9.31 -7.58
N ILE A 17 17.48 9.37 -8.25
CA ILE A 17 18.55 8.38 -8.11
C ILE A 17 19.75 9.08 -7.52
N THR A 18 20.30 8.53 -6.44
CA THR A 18 21.48 9.08 -5.75
C THR A 18 22.57 8.03 -5.66
N PHE A 19 23.83 8.44 -5.68
CA PHE A 19 24.98 7.55 -5.59
C PHE A 19 25.80 7.93 -4.36
N GLY A 20 26.08 6.98 -3.47
CA GLY A 20 26.94 7.17 -2.30
C GLY A 20 26.51 8.30 -1.36
N SER A 21 25.25 8.72 -1.42
CA SER A 21 24.80 9.89 -0.67
C SER A 21 24.64 9.55 0.82
N PRO A 22 24.97 10.49 1.73
CA PRO A 22 24.72 10.30 3.15
C PRO A 22 23.21 10.20 3.41
N LEU A 23 22.85 9.58 4.54
CA LEU A 23 21.45 9.51 4.98
C LEU A 23 20.90 10.92 5.20
N LEU A 24 19.63 11.12 4.82
CA LEU A 24 18.94 12.41 4.98
C LEU A 24 17.68 12.23 5.81
N GLY A 25 17.48 13.16 6.75
CA GLY A 25 16.29 13.18 7.61
C GLY A 25 16.33 12.12 8.70
N ASN A 26 15.38 12.23 9.62
CA ASN A 26 15.27 11.34 10.78
C ASN A 26 14.21 10.24 10.56
N GLN A 27 14.00 9.44 11.58
CA GLN A 27 13.00 8.36 11.55
C GLN A 27 11.59 8.86 11.20
N SER A 28 11.17 10.00 11.75
CA SER A 28 9.86 10.60 11.46
C SER A 28 9.72 11.02 9.99
N PHE A 29 10.80 11.56 9.41
CA PHE A 29 10.86 11.89 8.00
C PHE A 29 10.73 10.63 7.11
N SER A 30 11.49 9.58 7.42
CA SER A 30 11.40 8.30 6.70
C SER A 30 10.00 7.70 6.75
N PHE A 31 9.38 7.66 7.93
CA PHE A 31 7.99 7.23 8.08
C PHE A 31 7.02 8.08 7.27
N SER A 32 7.22 9.41 7.23
CA SER A 32 6.36 10.31 6.46
C SER A 32 6.45 10.06 4.95
N VAL A 33 7.66 9.84 4.41
CA VAL A 33 7.88 9.49 3.00
C VAL A 33 7.22 8.15 2.66
N SER A 34 7.39 7.17 3.55
CA SER A 34 6.82 5.83 3.42
C SER A 34 5.29 5.87 3.45
N ARG A 35 4.66 6.51 4.46
CA ARG A 35 3.19 6.66 4.56
C ARG A 35 2.58 7.48 3.43
N SER A 36 3.32 8.45 2.90
CA SER A 36 2.90 9.22 1.72
C SER A 36 3.02 8.42 0.42
N ARG A 37 3.49 7.16 0.49
CA ARG A 37 3.75 6.27 -0.65
C ARG A 37 4.70 6.88 -1.67
N LEU A 38 5.63 7.72 -1.22
CA LEU A 38 6.62 8.39 -2.07
C LEU A 38 7.95 7.64 -2.12
N ALA A 39 8.16 6.65 -1.23
CA ALA A 39 9.42 5.90 -1.14
C ALA A 39 9.88 5.32 -2.49
N HIS A 40 8.97 4.76 -3.29
CA HIS A 40 9.25 4.21 -4.62
C HIS A 40 9.82 5.21 -5.65
N LYS A 41 9.80 6.52 -5.34
CA LYS A 41 10.39 7.57 -6.19
C LYS A 41 11.85 7.85 -5.87
N PHE A 42 12.42 7.19 -4.87
CA PHE A 42 13.80 7.40 -4.44
C PHE A 42 14.56 6.09 -4.52
N CYS A 43 15.67 6.09 -5.24
CA CYS A 43 16.59 4.97 -5.36
C CYS A 43 17.98 5.43 -4.92
N GLN A 44 18.50 4.85 -3.85
CA GLN A 44 19.83 5.11 -3.32
C GLN A 44 20.77 3.98 -3.72
N VAL A 45 21.68 4.25 -4.65
CA VAL A 45 22.73 3.32 -5.06
C VAL A 45 23.91 3.44 -4.10
N VAL A 46 24.27 2.34 -3.46
CA VAL A 46 25.27 2.27 -2.40
C VAL A 46 26.23 1.12 -2.67
N SER A 47 27.53 1.40 -2.77
CA SER A 47 28.53 0.34 -2.78
C SER A 47 28.68 -0.27 -1.39
N ILE A 48 28.81 -1.60 -1.31
CA ILE A 48 29.15 -2.32 -0.08
C ILE A 48 30.59 -2.05 0.39
N HIS A 49 31.36 -1.18 -0.27
CA HIS A 49 32.65 -0.68 0.23
C HIS A 49 32.69 0.84 0.49
N ASP A 50 31.64 1.59 0.12
CA ASP A 50 31.56 3.04 0.35
C ASP A 50 31.17 3.36 1.80
N LEU A 51 31.95 4.22 2.47
CA LEU A 51 31.76 4.66 3.85
C LEU A 51 30.78 5.83 3.99
N VAL A 52 30.62 6.68 2.98
CA VAL A 52 29.85 7.93 3.09
C VAL A 52 28.40 7.68 3.52
N PRO A 53 27.68 6.67 2.98
CA PRO A 53 26.31 6.38 3.38
C PRO A 53 26.19 5.73 4.77
N ARG A 54 27.29 5.27 5.38
CA ARG A 54 27.28 4.45 6.61
C ARG A 54 27.52 5.22 7.89
N GLY A 55 27.51 6.55 7.83
CA GLY A 55 27.72 7.40 9.00
C GLY A 55 26.88 6.92 10.19
N ASN A 56 27.55 6.62 11.30
CA ASN A 56 26.94 5.95 12.47
C ASN A 56 26.18 6.94 13.37
N ASP A 57 25.46 7.88 12.75
CA ASP A 57 24.68 8.90 13.45
C ASP A 57 23.22 8.47 13.51
N ASP A 58 22.81 7.96 14.67
CA ASP A 58 21.47 7.46 14.96
C ASP A 58 20.35 8.51 14.75
N ARG A 59 20.70 9.79 14.54
CA ARG A 59 19.73 10.82 14.18
C ARG A 59 19.20 10.68 12.77
N PHE A 60 19.92 9.99 11.87
CA PHE A 60 19.53 9.83 10.49
C PHE A 60 18.90 8.45 10.21
N TRP A 61 17.93 8.42 9.29
CA TRP A 61 17.19 7.20 8.97
C TRP A 61 17.00 7.02 7.46
N PRO A 62 17.16 5.80 6.92
CA PRO A 62 16.99 5.56 5.49
C PRO A 62 15.52 5.71 5.06
N PHE A 63 15.31 6.19 3.84
CA PHE A 63 14.01 6.27 3.17
C PHE A 63 14.19 5.99 1.67
N GLY A 64 13.17 5.41 1.04
CA GLY A 64 13.26 5.00 -0.36
C GLY A 64 13.80 3.59 -0.53
N THR A 65 14.24 3.26 -1.73
CA THR A 65 14.78 1.96 -2.11
C THR A 65 16.30 2.03 -2.17
N TYR A 66 16.99 1.21 -1.39
CA TYR A 66 18.45 1.12 -1.42
C TYR A 66 18.88 -0.04 -2.31
N LEU A 67 19.68 0.25 -3.32
CA LEU A 67 20.38 -0.75 -4.14
C LEU A 67 21.81 -0.86 -3.63
N PHE A 68 22.09 -1.92 -2.89
CA PHE A 68 23.44 -2.27 -2.46
C PHE A 68 24.16 -3.00 -3.59
N CYS A 69 25.37 -2.55 -3.94
CA CYS A 69 26.14 -3.05 -5.07
C CYS A 69 27.47 -3.64 -4.61
N SER A 70 27.87 -4.75 -5.23
CA SER A 70 29.20 -5.34 -5.16
C SER A 70 29.72 -5.67 -6.55
N ASP A 71 30.97 -6.15 -6.65
CA ASP A 71 31.53 -6.67 -7.90
C ASP A 71 30.72 -7.85 -8.46
N SER A 72 30.04 -8.58 -7.58
CA SER A 72 29.29 -9.77 -7.92
C SER A 72 27.84 -9.50 -8.23
N GLY A 73 27.28 -8.31 -7.98
CA GLY A 73 25.84 -8.08 -8.16
C GLY A 73 25.28 -7.02 -7.26
N GLY A 74 23.99 -7.12 -6.97
CA GLY A 74 23.35 -6.18 -6.08
C GLY A 74 22.04 -6.66 -5.49
N LEU A 75 21.64 -6.01 -4.40
CA LEU A 75 20.46 -6.30 -3.61
C LEU A 75 19.65 -5.01 -3.40
N CYS A 76 18.37 -5.05 -3.73
CA CYS A 76 17.44 -3.97 -3.42
C CYS A 76 16.72 -4.21 -2.08
N LEU A 77 16.75 -3.22 -1.20
CA LEU A 77 15.99 -3.20 0.05
C LEU A 77 15.09 -1.95 0.10
N GLU A 78 13.80 -2.14 0.37
CA GLU A 78 12.80 -1.05 0.47
C GLU A 78 12.39 -0.75 1.93
N ASN A 79 12.67 -1.68 2.85
CA ASN A 79 12.32 -1.55 4.26
C ASN A 79 13.45 -0.83 5.02
N ALA A 80 13.12 0.23 5.73
CA ALA A 80 14.10 1.05 6.42
C ALA A 80 14.85 0.29 7.53
N ASP A 81 14.17 -0.60 8.26
CA ASP A 81 14.80 -1.43 9.30
C ASP A 81 15.81 -2.42 8.68
N SER A 82 15.45 -3.06 7.56
CA SER A 82 16.36 -3.91 6.79
C SER A 82 17.57 -3.15 6.25
N VAL A 83 17.38 -1.90 5.80
CA VAL A 83 18.48 -1.04 5.33
C VAL A 83 19.40 -0.65 6.50
N CYS A 84 18.85 -0.30 7.66
CA CYS A 84 19.63 -0.07 8.88
C CYS A 84 20.40 -1.33 9.29
N GLY A 85 19.76 -2.50 9.24
CA GLY A 85 20.40 -3.80 9.48
C GLY A 85 21.57 -4.04 8.54
N MET A 86 21.37 -3.80 7.25
CA MET A 86 22.43 -3.90 6.24
C MET A 86 23.61 -2.97 6.54
N PHE A 87 23.37 -1.70 6.88
CA PHE A 87 24.44 -0.79 7.26
C PHE A 87 25.22 -1.25 8.50
N ARG A 88 24.55 -1.81 9.50
CA ARG A 88 25.23 -2.39 10.68
C ARG A 88 26.11 -3.57 10.30
N ILE A 89 25.62 -4.48 9.46
CA ILE A 89 26.40 -5.63 8.95
C ILE A 89 27.64 -5.11 8.20
N LEU A 90 27.45 -4.16 7.29
CA LEU A 90 28.52 -3.56 6.48
C LEU A 90 29.56 -2.80 7.33
N ASN A 91 29.16 -2.18 8.43
CA ASN A 91 30.08 -1.52 9.36
C ASN A 91 30.91 -2.52 10.19
N SER A 92 30.35 -3.70 10.50
CA SER A 92 31.05 -4.74 11.26
C SER A 92 31.94 -5.65 10.41
N THR A 93 31.59 -5.85 9.13
CA THR A 93 32.22 -6.88 8.28
C THR A 93 32.87 -6.34 7.02
N GLY A 94 32.50 -5.14 6.58
CA GLY A 94 33.00 -4.57 5.34
C GLY A 94 34.46 -4.15 5.47
N THR A 95 35.23 -4.34 4.40
CA THR A 95 36.50 -3.64 4.20
C THR A 95 36.20 -2.31 3.52
N PRO A 96 36.19 -1.18 4.27
CA PRO A 96 35.87 0.10 3.67
C PRO A 96 36.97 0.56 2.74
N LYS A 97 36.58 1.15 1.62
CA LYS A 97 37.51 1.75 0.66
C LYS A 97 37.08 3.19 0.41
N ILE A 98 37.89 4.15 0.87
CA ILE A 98 37.60 5.59 0.73
C ILE A 98 37.50 5.98 -0.75
N GLU A 99 38.31 5.35 -1.59
CA GLU A 99 38.35 5.56 -3.05
C GLU A 99 37.06 5.11 -3.74
N GLU A 100 36.30 4.19 -3.13
CA GLU A 100 35.10 3.62 -3.74
C GLU A 100 33.99 4.64 -3.94
N HIS A 101 33.97 5.71 -3.14
CA HIS A 101 32.96 6.76 -3.26
C HIS A 101 32.99 7.45 -4.64
N GLN A 102 34.14 7.46 -5.31
CA GLN A 102 34.29 8.01 -6.67
C GLN A 102 34.02 6.96 -7.76
N GLY A 103 33.89 5.68 -7.40
CA GLY A 103 33.87 4.53 -8.31
C GLY A 103 32.49 4.11 -8.83
N TYR A 104 31.41 4.85 -8.57
CA TYR A 104 30.04 4.41 -8.93
C TYR A 104 29.81 4.16 -10.43
N GLY A 105 30.60 4.78 -11.31
CA GLY A 105 30.56 4.49 -12.75
C GLY A 105 30.84 3.03 -13.09
N TYR A 106 31.74 2.39 -12.35
CA TYR A 106 32.04 0.96 -12.49
C TYR A 106 30.81 0.10 -12.14
N TYR A 107 30.15 0.35 -11.01
CA TYR A 107 28.96 -0.42 -10.62
C TYR A 107 27.78 -0.24 -11.58
N VAL A 108 27.56 0.97 -12.09
CA VAL A 108 26.52 1.22 -13.11
C VAL A 108 26.79 0.36 -14.36
N SER A 109 28.04 0.34 -14.83
CA SER A 109 28.46 -0.50 -15.96
C SER A 109 28.29 -1.99 -15.64
N THR A 110 28.87 -2.46 -14.54
CA THR A 110 28.88 -3.87 -14.15
C THR A 110 27.46 -4.43 -13.96
N LEU A 111 26.58 -3.72 -13.25
CA LEU A 111 25.19 -4.16 -13.05
C LEU A 111 24.39 -4.22 -14.34
N SER A 112 24.64 -3.28 -15.28
CA SER A 112 23.98 -3.29 -16.59
C SER A 112 24.35 -4.53 -17.42
N HIS A 113 25.58 -5.04 -17.26
CA HIS A 113 26.03 -6.27 -17.89
C HIS A 113 25.57 -7.53 -17.16
N GLN A 114 25.57 -7.52 -15.82
CA GLN A 114 25.21 -8.70 -15.01
C GLN A 114 23.74 -9.10 -15.16
N PHE A 115 22.83 -8.17 -15.47
CA PHE A 115 21.43 -8.52 -15.79
C PHE A 115 21.31 -9.43 -17.02
N LEU A 116 22.30 -9.43 -17.93
CA LEU A 116 22.32 -10.25 -19.13
C LEU A 116 22.92 -11.65 -18.90
N ILE A 117 23.51 -11.90 -17.72
CA ILE A 117 24.25 -13.12 -17.42
C ILE A 117 23.41 -14.01 -16.50
N SER A 118 23.11 -15.24 -16.95
CA SER A 118 22.50 -16.26 -16.10
C SER A 118 23.51 -16.69 -15.03
N ARG A 119 23.12 -16.60 -13.75
CA ARG A 119 23.97 -17.00 -12.61
C ARG A 119 23.42 -18.27 -11.96
N SER A 120 24.33 -19.17 -11.61
CA SER A 120 24.10 -20.32 -10.74
C SER A 120 24.71 -20.06 -9.36
N SER A 121 24.15 -20.64 -8.29
CA SER A 121 24.75 -20.53 -6.95
C SER A 121 26.11 -21.21 -6.91
N CYS A 122 27.05 -20.65 -6.13
CA CYS A 122 28.38 -21.23 -5.97
C CYS A 122 28.43 -22.32 -4.87
N GLY A 123 27.37 -22.47 -4.06
CA GLY A 123 27.25 -23.43 -2.96
C GLY A 123 26.09 -24.43 -3.12
N GLY A 124 26.29 -25.66 -2.66
CA GLY A 124 25.39 -26.81 -2.79
C GLY A 124 24.17 -26.80 -1.85
N ARG A 125 23.18 -27.66 -2.21
CA ARG A 125 21.76 -27.67 -1.82
C ARG A 125 20.96 -26.47 -2.34
N ILE A 126 20.51 -26.61 -3.59
CA ILE A 126 19.41 -25.81 -4.13
C ILE A 126 18.18 -26.12 -3.30
N SER A 127 17.63 -25.13 -2.60
CA SER A 127 16.32 -25.29 -1.96
C SER A 127 15.27 -25.55 -3.04
N ASP A 128 14.39 -26.52 -2.81
CA ASP A 128 13.23 -26.76 -3.67
C ASP A 128 12.27 -25.55 -3.69
N ASN A 129 12.42 -24.62 -2.73
CA ASN A 129 11.71 -23.36 -2.70
C ASN A 129 12.46 -22.28 -3.51
N SER A 130 11.89 -21.93 -4.66
CA SER A 130 12.41 -20.84 -5.53
C SER A 130 12.64 -19.50 -4.80
N TYR A 131 11.88 -19.21 -3.75
CA TYR A 131 12.09 -18.01 -2.94
C TYR A 131 13.40 -18.09 -2.14
N GLU A 132 13.62 -19.19 -1.42
CA GLU A 132 14.85 -19.41 -0.63
C GLU A 132 16.09 -19.45 -1.53
N ALA A 133 15.99 -20.09 -2.70
CA ALA A 133 17.06 -20.09 -3.69
C ALA A 133 17.38 -18.65 -4.18
N GLY A 134 16.36 -17.82 -4.41
CA GLY A 134 16.53 -16.42 -4.78
C GLY A 134 17.19 -15.58 -3.68
N VAL A 135 16.82 -15.81 -2.42
CA VAL A 135 17.43 -15.13 -1.25
C VAL A 135 18.90 -15.52 -1.12
N ALA A 136 19.22 -16.81 -1.23
CA ALA A 136 20.61 -17.29 -1.15
C ALA A 136 21.49 -16.67 -2.26
N LEU A 137 20.97 -16.58 -3.49
CA LEU A 137 21.66 -15.90 -4.60
C LEU A 137 21.87 -14.40 -4.33
N ALA A 138 20.90 -13.74 -3.68
CA ALA A 138 21.01 -12.33 -3.36
C ALA A 138 22.08 -12.07 -2.29
N VAL A 139 22.19 -12.93 -1.27
CA VAL A 139 23.27 -12.90 -0.26
C VAL A 139 24.64 -13.08 -0.94
N GLU A 140 24.78 -14.10 -1.79
CA GLU A 140 26.01 -14.37 -2.56
C GLU A 140 26.37 -13.21 -3.51
N SER A 141 25.37 -12.51 -4.06
CA SER A 141 25.59 -11.38 -4.96
C SER A 141 26.28 -10.19 -4.28
N LEU A 142 26.24 -10.11 -2.95
CA LEU A 142 26.95 -9.11 -2.15
C LEU A 142 28.30 -9.63 -1.62
N GLY A 143 28.71 -10.84 -2.01
CA GLY A 143 29.97 -11.45 -1.56
C GLY A 143 29.91 -12.08 -0.17
N PHE A 144 28.72 -12.26 0.41
CA PHE A 144 28.55 -12.97 1.68
C PHE A 144 28.32 -14.47 1.44
N SER A 145 28.85 -15.31 2.34
CA SER A 145 28.53 -16.74 2.36
C SER A 145 27.28 -16.99 3.20
N ASN A 146 26.35 -17.79 2.70
CA ASN A 146 25.10 -18.14 3.40
C ASN A 146 25.34 -18.85 4.75
N ASP A 147 26.48 -19.53 4.92
CA ASP A 147 26.81 -20.28 6.14
C ASP A 147 27.50 -19.41 7.21
N GLN A 148 27.94 -18.21 6.87
CA GLN A 148 28.59 -17.28 7.80
C GLN A 148 27.55 -16.43 8.54
N GLU A 149 27.86 -16.03 9.78
CA GLU A 149 26.99 -15.19 10.61
C GLU A 149 26.52 -13.92 9.88
N SER A 150 27.42 -13.25 9.15
CA SER A 150 27.07 -12.07 8.35
C SER A 150 26.08 -12.37 7.22
N GLY A 151 26.21 -13.52 6.55
CA GLY A 151 25.28 -13.96 5.51
C GLY A 151 23.90 -14.30 6.06
N VAL A 152 23.83 -14.93 7.23
CA VAL A 152 22.57 -15.19 7.95
C VAL A 152 21.87 -13.87 8.29
N LEU A 153 22.60 -12.88 8.80
CA LEU A 153 22.03 -11.55 9.11
C LEU A 153 21.55 -10.81 7.85
N VAL A 154 22.26 -10.95 6.72
CA VAL A 154 21.79 -10.39 5.44
C VAL A 154 20.51 -11.08 4.99
N ASN A 155 20.42 -12.39 5.12
CA ASN A 155 19.21 -13.16 4.82
C ASN A 155 18.02 -12.67 5.66
N GLU A 156 18.19 -12.51 6.98
CA GLU A 156 17.16 -11.95 7.86
C GLU A 156 16.69 -10.54 7.44
N CYS A 157 17.63 -9.70 6.97
CA CYS A 157 17.28 -8.38 6.42
C CYS A 157 16.41 -8.50 5.17
N ILE A 158 16.73 -9.43 4.26
CA ILE A 158 15.95 -9.70 3.04
C ILE A 158 14.56 -10.22 3.43
N GLU A 159 14.46 -11.20 4.32
CA GLU A 159 13.17 -11.73 4.78
C GLU A 159 12.28 -10.67 5.41
N THR A 160 12.88 -9.77 6.20
CA THR A 160 12.15 -8.65 6.81
C THR A 160 11.65 -7.67 5.75
N ALA A 161 12.41 -7.45 4.67
CA ALA A 161 12.01 -6.59 3.57
C ALA A 161 10.95 -7.24 2.66
N THR A 162 10.92 -8.56 2.56
CA THR A 162 10.01 -9.33 1.69
C THR A 162 8.74 -9.79 2.39
N LYS A 163 8.59 -9.60 3.71
CA LYS A 163 7.33 -9.71 4.47
C LYS A 163 6.28 -8.68 4.00
N LYS A 164 5.93 -8.70 2.72
CA LYS A 164 4.74 -8.06 2.17
C LYS A 164 3.60 -9.03 2.43
N ASN A 165 2.61 -8.60 3.21
CA ASN A 165 1.43 -9.41 3.46
C ASN A 165 0.73 -9.67 2.11
N ARG A 166 0.34 -10.93 1.86
CA ARG A 166 -0.49 -11.24 0.69
C ARG A 166 -1.71 -10.33 0.72
N ALA A 167 -2.01 -9.70 -0.41
CA ALA A 167 -3.18 -8.85 -0.52
C ALA A 167 -4.40 -9.62 -0.01
N PRO A 168 -5.16 -9.07 0.95
CA PRO A 168 -6.20 -9.82 1.63
C PRO A 168 -7.24 -10.31 0.62
N ILE A 169 -7.60 -11.59 0.70
CA ILE A 169 -8.58 -12.17 -0.22
C ILE A 169 -9.97 -11.85 0.32
N LEU A 170 -10.62 -10.86 -0.29
CA LEU A 170 -12.05 -10.71 -0.11
C LEU A 170 -12.74 -11.86 -0.85
N ARG A 171 -13.35 -12.83 -0.13
CA ARG A 171 -14.28 -13.80 -0.74
C ARG A 171 -15.54 -13.04 -1.17
N THR A 172 -15.46 -12.33 -2.30
CA THR A 172 -16.41 -11.31 -2.74
C THR A 172 -17.58 -11.86 -3.54
N SER A 173 -17.56 -13.14 -3.91
CA SER A 173 -18.51 -13.71 -4.89
C SER A 173 -19.97 -13.75 -4.39
N GLU A 174 -20.20 -13.77 -3.07
CA GLU A 174 -21.54 -13.90 -2.48
C GLU A 174 -22.15 -12.57 -2.05
N LEU A 175 -21.32 -11.55 -1.92
CA LEU A 175 -21.70 -10.31 -1.25
C LEU A 175 -22.52 -9.34 -2.13
N PRO A 176 -22.14 -9.07 -3.40
CA PRO A 176 -22.99 -8.33 -4.33
C PRO A 176 -24.37 -8.97 -4.45
N LYS A 177 -24.43 -10.30 -4.52
CA LYS A 177 -25.68 -11.06 -4.61
C LYS A 177 -26.58 -10.85 -3.40
N HIS A 178 -26.01 -10.82 -2.19
CA HIS A 178 -26.78 -10.63 -0.96
C HIS A 178 -27.43 -9.24 -0.88
N ILE A 179 -26.69 -8.19 -1.24
CA ILE A 179 -27.22 -6.82 -1.19
C ILE A 179 -28.17 -6.52 -2.36
N GLU A 180 -27.89 -7.05 -3.55
CA GLU A 180 -28.80 -6.97 -4.70
C GLU A 180 -30.13 -7.66 -4.39
N TRP A 181 -30.09 -8.83 -3.78
CA TRP A 181 -31.27 -9.51 -3.26
C TRP A 181 -32.01 -8.61 -2.25
N TYR A 182 -31.32 -8.00 -1.29
CA TYR A 182 -31.96 -7.12 -0.31
C TYR A 182 -32.65 -5.92 -0.95
N LYS A 183 -31.97 -5.24 -1.90
CA LYS A 183 -32.52 -4.11 -2.66
C LYS A 183 -33.78 -4.53 -3.40
N HIS A 184 -33.71 -5.60 -4.18
CA HIS A 184 -34.86 -6.13 -4.92
C HIS A 184 -36.04 -6.41 -3.99
N ASN A 185 -35.82 -7.07 -2.85
CA ASN A 185 -36.87 -7.37 -1.87
C ASN A 185 -37.47 -6.13 -1.19
N CYS A 186 -36.74 -5.02 -1.11
CA CYS A 186 -37.28 -3.76 -0.63
C CYS A 186 -38.11 -3.09 -1.73
N ASP A 187 -37.63 -3.09 -2.96
CA ASP A 187 -38.28 -2.44 -4.10
C ASP A 187 -39.61 -3.10 -4.48
N VAL A 188 -39.73 -4.44 -4.38
CA VAL A 188 -41.00 -5.15 -4.63
C VAL A 188 -41.97 -5.14 -3.44
N SER A 189 -41.57 -4.56 -2.30
CA SER A 189 -42.40 -4.54 -1.10
C SER A 189 -43.61 -3.61 -1.27
N PRO A 190 -44.83 -4.02 -0.87
CA PRO A 190 -46.01 -3.15 -0.94
C PRO A 190 -45.90 -1.89 -0.07
N LYS A 191 -44.93 -1.85 0.85
CA LYS A 191 -44.66 -0.70 1.71
C LYS A 191 -43.98 0.46 0.98
N GLN A 192 -43.51 0.27 -0.26
CA GLN A 192 -42.83 1.27 -1.10
C GLN A 192 -41.60 1.96 -0.48
N PHE A 193 -41.04 1.40 0.58
CA PHE A 193 -39.78 1.88 1.16
C PHE A 193 -38.61 1.33 0.34
N GLY A 194 -37.65 2.19 0.00
CA GLY A 194 -36.37 1.75 -0.54
C GLY A 194 -35.53 1.00 0.50
N TYR A 195 -34.45 0.37 0.05
CA TYR A 195 -33.57 -0.39 0.95
C TYR A 195 -32.98 0.44 2.11
N TYR A 196 -32.71 1.74 1.88
CA TYR A 196 -32.26 2.68 2.92
C TYR A 196 -33.31 2.82 4.03
N ASP A 197 -34.54 3.19 3.67
CA ASP A 197 -35.62 3.42 4.63
C ASP A 197 -36.03 2.14 5.36
N ASN A 198 -36.04 0.99 4.67
CA ASN A 198 -36.28 -0.30 5.32
C ASN A 198 -35.24 -0.57 6.41
N PHE A 199 -33.96 -0.41 6.09
CA PHE A 199 -32.87 -0.66 7.02
C PHE A 199 -32.90 0.30 8.22
N ARG A 200 -33.21 1.58 7.96
CA ARG A 200 -33.34 2.61 9.00
C ARG A 200 -34.54 2.34 9.93
N LYS A 201 -35.67 1.89 9.39
CA LYS A 201 -36.93 1.78 10.15
C LYS A 201 -37.12 0.43 10.84
N PHE A 202 -36.73 -0.66 10.19
CA PHE A 202 -37.01 -2.02 10.67
C PHE A 202 -35.78 -2.69 11.27
N SER A 203 -35.99 -3.67 12.14
CA SER A 203 -34.93 -4.43 12.82
C SER A 203 -35.21 -5.93 12.79
N ASN A 204 -35.84 -6.39 11.71
CA ASN A 204 -36.30 -7.78 11.59
C ASN A 204 -35.11 -8.67 11.20
N THR A 205 -35.31 -9.99 11.20
CA THR A 205 -34.26 -10.98 10.87
C THR A 205 -33.51 -10.67 9.58
N ARG A 206 -34.21 -10.15 8.55
CA ARG A 206 -33.61 -9.75 7.28
C ARG A 206 -32.65 -8.56 7.45
N GLU A 207 -33.10 -7.47 8.06
CA GLU A 207 -32.29 -6.27 8.31
C GLU A 207 -31.11 -6.56 9.24
N ILE A 208 -31.29 -7.44 10.23
CA ILE A 208 -30.20 -7.91 11.11
C ILE A 208 -29.13 -8.63 10.29
N ARG A 209 -29.51 -9.52 9.36
CA ARG A 209 -28.55 -10.20 8.46
C ARG A 209 -27.78 -9.22 7.59
N VAL A 210 -28.46 -8.22 7.02
CA VAL A 210 -27.81 -7.17 6.23
C VAL A 210 -26.86 -6.34 7.10
N ASN A 211 -27.25 -6.01 8.32
CA ASN A 211 -26.41 -5.27 9.27
C ASN A 211 -25.15 -6.05 9.67
N MET A 212 -25.26 -7.37 9.86
CA MET A 212 -24.09 -8.24 10.09
C MET A 212 -23.13 -8.22 8.89
N SER A 213 -23.66 -8.31 7.67
CA SER A 213 -22.85 -8.20 6.45
C SER A 213 -22.16 -6.84 6.33
N ARG A 214 -22.87 -5.74 6.61
CA ARG A 214 -22.31 -4.37 6.68
C ARG A 214 -21.13 -4.30 7.66
N ALA A 215 -21.32 -4.77 8.89
CA ALA A 215 -20.27 -4.74 9.92
C ALA A 215 -19.03 -5.59 9.55
N LYS A 216 -19.23 -6.79 8.98
CA LYS A 216 -18.14 -7.65 8.52
C LYS A 216 -17.29 -6.96 7.44
N LEU A 217 -17.93 -6.28 6.50
CA LEU A 217 -17.21 -5.58 5.43
C LEU A 217 -16.54 -4.30 5.89
N ALA A 218 -17.18 -3.56 6.79
CA ALA A 218 -16.53 -2.42 7.43
C ALA A 218 -15.20 -2.86 8.06
N LYS A 219 -15.23 -3.95 8.85
CA LYS A 219 -14.02 -4.53 9.44
C LYS A 219 -12.98 -4.96 8.41
N PHE A 220 -13.42 -5.60 7.32
CA PHE A 220 -12.51 -5.99 6.24
C PHE A 220 -11.82 -4.79 5.61
N TRP A 221 -12.57 -3.76 5.21
CA TRP A 221 -12.00 -2.57 4.56
C TRP A 221 -11.16 -1.73 5.51
N ASP A 222 -11.59 -1.58 6.77
CA ASP A 222 -10.78 -0.90 7.79
C ASP A 222 -9.43 -1.62 7.96
N GLY A 223 -9.41 -2.96 7.96
CA GLY A 223 -8.16 -3.74 7.98
C GLY A 223 -7.31 -3.59 6.71
N VAL A 224 -7.92 -3.57 5.52
CA VAL A 224 -7.19 -3.27 4.27
C VAL A 224 -6.50 -1.92 4.34
N LEU A 225 -7.18 -0.91 4.87
CA LEU A 225 -6.64 0.45 4.97
C LEU A 225 -5.52 0.53 6.02
N GLU A 226 -5.65 -0.18 7.14
CA GLU A 226 -4.57 -0.31 8.12
C GLU A 226 -3.31 -0.91 7.49
N MET A 227 -3.46 -1.97 6.68
CA MET A 227 -2.33 -2.57 5.94
C MET A 227 -1.71 -1.59 4.94
N VAL A 228 -2.53 -0.76 4.26
CA VAL A 228 -2.02 0.30 3.38
C VAL A 228 -1.23 1.35 4.17
N GLU A 229 -1.76 1.79 5.32
CA GLU A 229 -1.09 2.80 6.17
C GLU A 229 0.22 2.30 6.77
N LYS A 230 0.32 0.99 7.04
CA LYS A 230 1.54 0.32 7.52
C LYS A 230 2.51 -0.08 6.41
N ASN A 231 2.21 0.21 5.14
CA ASN A 231 2.99 -0.20 3.97
C ASN A 231 3.19 -1.73 3.84
N GLU A 232 2.24 -2.51 4.34
CA GLU A 232 2.25 -3.97 4.23
C GLU A 232 1.75 -4.47 2.86
N LEU A 233 1.23 -3.56 2.03
CA LEU A 233 0.70 -3.83 0.69
C LEU A 233 1.55 -3.12 -0.40
N PRO A 234 1.61 -3.66 -1.64
CA PRO A 234 2.38 -3.08 -2.74
C PRO A 234 2.11 -1.60 -2.95
N PHE A 235 3.14 -0.80 -3.25
CA PHE A 235 3.06 0.67 -3.32
C PHE A 235 1.98 1.18 -4.28
N ASP A 236 1.65 0.44 -5.34
CA ASP A 236 0.67 0.75 -6.37
C ASP A 236 -0.72 0.12 -6.11
N PHE A 237 -0.94 -0.48 -4.94
CA PHE A 237 -2.18 -1.16 -4.57
C PHE A 237 -3.43 -0.30 -4.78
N TYR A 238 -3.35 0.99 -4.46
CA TYR A 238 -4.44 1.97 -4.60
C TYR A 238 -4.66 2.43 -6.05
N LEU A 239 -3.73 2.15 -6.97
CA LEU A 239 -3.85 2.41 -8.40
C LEU A 239 -4.32 1.17 -9.16
N ALA A 240 -4.20 -0.02 -8.56
CA ALA A 240 -4.65 -1.26 -9.15
C ALA A 240 -6.17 -1.20 -9.37
N LYS A 241 -6.58 -1.21 -10.65
CA LYS A 241 -7.99 -1.10 -11.09
C LYS A 241 -8.92 -1.98 -10.27
N LYS A 242 -8.52 -3.24 -10.02
CA LYS A 242 -9.28 -4.20 -9.20
C LYS A 242 -9.69 -3.61 -7.85
N TRP A 243 -8.76 -3.02 -7.10
CA TRP A 243 -9.01 -2.49 -5.76
C TRP A 243 -9.82 -1.21 -5.78
N VAL A 244 -9.52 -0.29 -6.70
CA VAL A 244 -10.27 0.96 -6.87
C VAL A 244 -11.74 0.70 -7.21
N TYR A 245 -12.01 -0.22 -8.15
CA TYR A 245 -13.38 -0.58 -8.51
C TYR A 245 -14.11 -1.34 -7.40
N THR A 246 -13.42 -2.29 -6.74
CA THR A 246 -14.03 -3.09 -5.67
C THR A 246 -14.38 -2.20 -4.47
N SER A 247 -13.50 -1.27 -4.10
CA SER A 247 -13.73 -0.34 -3.00
C SER A 247 -14.85 0.65 -3.33
N LYS A 248 -14.88 1.18 -4.56
CA LYS A 248 -15.97 2.06 -4.99
C LYS A 248 -17.31 1.35 -5.03
N PHE A 249 -17.34 0.11 -5.50
CA PHE A 249 -18.56 -0.71 -5.52
C PHE A 249 -19.06 -1.00 -4.09
N TYR A 250 -18.15 -1.32 -3.17
CA TYR A 250 -18.47 -1.43 -1.74
C TYR A 250 -19.07 -0.14 -1.19
N GLN A 251 -18.44 1.01 -1.45
CA GLN A 251 -18.92 2.31 -1.00
C GLN A 251 -20.34 2.61 -1.52
N LEU A 252 -20.59 2.40 -2.81
CA LEU A 252 -21.90 2.61 -3.44
C LEU A 252 -23.02 1.80 -2.76
N LEU A 253 -22.71 0.59 -2.31
CA LEU A 253 -23.71 -0.32 -1.73
C LEU A 253 -23.89 -0.11 -0.22
N PHE A 254 -22.81 0.12 0.51
CA PHE A 254 -22.80 0.05 1.98
C PHE A 254 -22.73 1.40 2.67
N GLU A 255 -22.22 2.46 2.03
CA GLU A 255 -22.22 3.80 2.66
C GLU A 255 -23.65 4.28 2.97
N PRO A 256 -24.66 4.09 2.10
CA PRO A 256 -26.05 4.38 2.46
C PRO A 256 -26.55 3.61 3.69
N LEU A 257 -26.11 2.36 3.88
CA LEU A 257 -26.49 1.56 5.05
C LEU A 257 -25.76 2.02 6.31
N ASP A 258 -24.51 2.47 6.20
CA ASP A 258 -23.78 3.09 7.32
C ASP A 258 -24.40 4.43 7.72
N ILE A 259 -24.89 5.22 6.75
CA ILE A 259 -25.66 6.44 7.00
C ILE A 259 -26.97 6.11 7.73
N ALA A 260 -27.72 5.13 7.23
CA ALA A 260 -28.96 4.68 7.87
C ALA A 260 -28.71 4.20 9.30
N TYR A 261 -27.64 3.42 9.50
CA TYR A 261 -27.22 2.95 10.83
C TYR A 261 -26.87 4.12 11.75
N PHE A 262 -26.13 5.12 11.25
CA PHE A 262 -25.76 6.31 12.02
C PHE A 262 -27.00 7.06 12.50
N TYR A 263 -27.93 7.41 11.61
CA TYR A 263 -29.14 8.14 11.98
C TYR A 263 -30.15 7.32 12.80
N LYS A 264 -30.03 5.99 12.79
CA LYS A 264 -30.86 5.10 13.61
C LYS A 264 -30.33 4.94 15.03
N TYR A 265 -29.01 4.85 15.21
CA TYR A 265 -28.42 4.40 16.49
C TYR A 265 -27.36 5.34 17.09
N LYS A 266 -26.71 6.19 16.30
CA LYS A 266 -25.58 7.02 16.75
C LYS A 266 -25.87 8.52 16.77
N TYR A 267 -26.86 8.95 15.99
CA TYR A 267 -27.19 10.35 15.87
C TYR A 267 -27.73 10.92 17.19
N SER A 268 -27.15 12.04 17.59
CA SER A 268 -27.65 12.91 18.66
C SER A 268 -27.37 14.36 18.28
N ARG A 269 -28.08 15.31 18.89
CA ARG A 269 -27.83 16.75 18.68
C ARG A 269 -26.39 17.14 19.06
N THR A 270 -25.77 16.43 19.99
CA THR A 270 -24.39 16.68 20.42
C THR A 270 -23.36 16.10 19.44
N SER A 271 -23.59 14.89 18.90
CA SER A 271 -22.69 14.28 17.92
C SER A 271 -22.78 14.95 16.55
N GLY A 272 -23.93 15.54 16.21
CA GLY A 272 -24.16 16.23 14.94
C GLY A 272 -24.43 15.29 13.77
N HIS A 273 -24.58 15.84 12.58
CA HIS A 273 -24.91 15.08 11.36
C HIS A 273 -23.75 14.21 10.87
N TYR A 274 -24.08 13.25 10.00
CA TYR A 274 -23.11 12.28 9.48
C TYR A 274 -21.90 12.91 8.78
N MET A 275 -22.11 14.05 8.11
CA MET A 275 -21.06 14.77 7.38
C MET A 275 -20.16 15.63 8.29
N LYS A 276 -20.50 15.78 9.57
CA LYS A 276 -19.65 16.48 10.53
C LYS A 276 -18.36 15.69 10.75
N SER A 277 -17.25 16.42 10.88
CA SER A 277 -15.91 15.84 11.08
C SER A 277 -15.91 14.79 12.19
N GLY A 278 -15.35 13.61 11.90
CA GLY A 278 -15.26 12.47 12.82
C GLY A 278 -16.44 11.48 12.77
N ASN A 279 -17.59 11.83 12.18
CA ASN A 279 -18.75 10.93 12.12
C ASN A 279 -18.72 9.98 10.91
N ARG A 280 -18.28 10.47 9.75
CA ARG A 280 -18.09 9.66 8.55
C ARG A 280 -16.89 8.72 8.74
N PRO A 281 -17.03 7.40 8.53
CA PRO A 281 -15.90 6.48 8.62
C PRO A 281 -14.79 6.84 7.63
N LYS A 282 -13.55 6.94 8.12
CA LYS A 282 -12.34 7.26 7.32
C LYS A 282 -12.20 6.44 6.05
N ARG A 283 -12.66 5.17 6.07
CA ARG A 283 -12.63 4.31 4.89
C ARG A 283 -13.28 4.91 3.66
N TYR A 284 -14.38 5.65 3.81
CA TYR A 284 -15.07 6.23 2.68
C TYR A 284 -14.34 7.46 2.13
N GLU A 285 -13.70 8.24 3.00
CA GLU A 285 -12.84 9.35 2.60
C GLU A 285 -11.62 8.87 1.80
N VAL A 286 -10.98 7.78 2.24
CA VAL A 286 -9.85 7.18 1.54
C VAL A 286 -10.29 6.59 0.19
N ILE A 287 -11.45 5.94 0.12
CA ILE A 287 -12.00 5.42 -1.14
C ILE A 287 -12.32 6.56 -2.12
N ASP A 288 -12.89 7.68 -1.64
CA ASP A 288 -13.13 8.86 -2.46
C ASP A 288 -11.82 9.43 -3.04
N LYS A 289 -10.74 9.43 -2.24
CA LYS A 289 -9.41 9.84 -2.68
C LYS A 289 -8.87 8.91 -3.78
N TRP A 290 -8.90 7.59 -3.57
CA TRP A 290 -8.46 6.62 -4.57
C TRP A 290 -9.26 6.73 -5.88
N TRP A 291 -10.57 6.98 -5.77
CA TRP A 291 -11.44 7.16 -6.94
C TRP A 291 -11.10 8.42 -7.75
N LYS A 292 -10.76 9.53 -7.07
CA LYS A 292 -10.33 10.78 -7.72
C LYS A 292 -8.95 10.66 -8.37
N GLU A 293 -8.00 10.03 -7.69
CA GLU A 293 -6.61 9.87 -8.15
C GLU A 293 -6.46 8.96 -9.37
N ARG A 294 -7.44 8.08 -9.62
CA ARG A 294 -7.49 7.24 -10.83
C ARG A 294 -7.48 8.06 -12.14
N GLY A 295 -7.90 9.33 -12.10
CA GLY A 295 -8.17 10.16 -13.27
C GLY A 295 -9.53 9.84 -13.92
N GLU A 296 -9.95 10.66 -14.89
CA GLU A 296 -11.17 10.37 -15.65
C GLU A 296 -11.01 9.04 -16.40
N PRO A 297 -12.01 8.13 -16.34
CA PRO A 297 -12.04 7.04 -17.30
C PRO A 297 -12.02 7.65 -18.70
N ASN A 298 -11.19 7.11 -19.60
CA ASN A 298 -11.34 7.34 -21.05
C ASN A 298 -12.84 7.26 -21.34
N LYS A 299 -13.43 8.38 -21.82
CA LYS A 299 -14.86 8.49 -22.08
C LYS A 299 -15.28 7.30 -22.95
N GLU A 300 -15.82 6.25 -22.34
CA GLU A 300 -16.43 5.18 -23.10
C GLU A 300 -17.61 5.83 -23.82
N LYS A 301 -17.48 5.98 -25.14
CA LYS A 301 -18.47 6.60 -26.02
C LYS A 301 -19.78 5.79 -26.12
N ARG A 302 -20.05 4.87 -25.19
CA ARG A 302 -21.27 4.10 -25.14
C ARG A 302 -22.28 4.81 -24.27
N ALA A 303 -23.31 5.35 -24.91
CA ALA A 303 -24.49 5.82 -24.21
C ALA A 303 -25.04 4.71 -23.31
N ARG A 304 -25.28 5.05 -22.04
CA ARG A 304 -25.81 4.10 -21.05
C ARG A 304 -27.22 3.69 -21.48
N THR A 305 -27.46 2.39 -21.66
CA THR A 305 -28.78 1.89 -22.10
C THR A 305 -29.79 1.75 -20.96
N ARG A 306 -29.33 1.87 -19.70
CA ARG A 306 -30.16 1.80 -18.49
C ARG A 306 -29.68 2.80 -17.43
N TYR A 307 -30.62 3.30 -16.64
CA TYR A 307 -30.30 4.09 -15.45
C TYR A 307 -29.50 3.24 -14.45
N ALA A 308 -28.62 3.90 -13.68
CA ALA A 308 -27.88 3.22 -12.63
C ALA A 308 -28.85 2.74 -11.54
N SER A 309 -28.76 1.47 -11.15
CA SER A 309 -29.58 0.89 -10.07
C SER A 309 -29.18 1.36 -8.66
N THR A 310 -28.14 2.19 -8.54
CA THR A 310 -27.59 2.68 -7.27
C THR A 310 -27.32 4.18 -7.37
N THR A 311 -27.65 4.92 -6.33
CA THR A 311 -27.33 6.35 -6.19
C THR A 311 -25.83 6.57 -6.37
N GLN A 312 -25.45 7.43 -7.32
CA GLN A 312 -24.04 7.67 -7.64
C GLN A 312 -23.34 8.54 -6.60
N ASP A 313 -24.09 9.45 -5.97
CA ASP A 313 -23.66 10.17 -4.76
C ASP A 313 -23.91 9.28 -3.54
N THR A 314 -22.84 8.72 -3.00
CA THR A 314 -22.90 7.79 -1.87
C THR A 314 -23.30 8.47 -0.56
N CYS A 315 -23.13 9.80 -0.48
CA CYS A 315 -23.54 10.62 0.66
C CYS A 315 -24.91 11.28 0.47
N PHE A 316 -25.65 10.97 -0.60
CA PHE A 316 -26.98 11.54 -0.89
C PHE A 316 -27.90 11.51 0.34
N TRP A 317 -28.02 10.35 0.99
CA TRP A 317 -28.88 10.18 2.16
C TRP A 317 -28.42 11.00 3.36
N ALA A 318 -27.11 11.21 3.54
CA ALA A 318 -26.60 12.02 4.64
C ALA A 318 -27.04 13.49 4.49
N LYS A 319 -26.96 14.03 3.27
CA LYS A 319 -27.44 15.38 2.92
C LYS A 319 -28.94 15.50 3.09
N LEU A 320 -29.70 14.47 2.70
CA LEU A 320 -31.15 14.46 2.86
C LEU A 320 -31.57 14.51 4.34
N GLU A 321 -30.90 13.77 5.23
CA GLU A 321 -31.22 13.78 6.66
C GLU A 321 -30.79 15.06 7.38
N GLU A 322 -29.80 15.79 6.85
CA GLU A 322 -29.40 17.11 7.35
C GLU A 322 -30.36 18.22 6.92
N ALA A 323 -31.03 18.04 5.77
CA ALA A 323 -32.02 18.99 5.26
C ALA A 323 -33.43 18.84 5.89
N LYS A 324 -33.66 17.80 6.70
CA LYS A 324 -34.95 17.55 7.38
C LYS A 324 -35.01 18.23 8.73
#